data_AF-A0A5C3K924-F1
#
_entry.id   AF-A0A5C3K924-F1
#
_cell.length_a   1.000
_cell.length_b   1.000
_cell.length_c   1.000
_cell.angle_alpha   90.00
_cell.angle_beta   90.00
_cell.angle_gamma   90.00
#
_symmetry.space_group_name_H-M   'P 1'
#
loop_
_entity.id
_entity.type
_entity.pdbx_description
1 polymer ?
#
loop_
_entity_poly.entity_id
_entity_poly.type
_entity_poly.pdbx_seq_one_letter_code
_entity_poly.pdbx_strand_id
1 'polypeptide(L)'
;MYASLTTAEDLTRNGSTDIADVLINNTFRHDRANNVFAYKHIANRIKPVPGTTPEQFNVRRFPPPVDPMTTLPPLSKTPPDFVPGERLTAERMEQLGVAKNSFLSEEERKLAMMVLTNNEMALAFDESQKGRFRLDMFPELQFTVLPHVPWAEPSNHIPLAIEEKVMKMLKDKVDAGTYEPLTSSYRHQWFCVGKKDGGVRIMHNLGPLNRVTIK
;
A
#
# COMPACT_ATOMS: atom_id res chain seq x y z
N MET A 1 -46.70 -2.10 1.11
CA MET A 1 -46.38 -3.39 1.74
C MET A 1 -45.10 -3.18 2.52
N TYR A 2 -45.12 -3.39 3.84
CA TYR A 2 -44.13 -2.86 4.79
C TYR A 2 -42.72 -3.39 4.54
N ALA A 3 -41.72 -2.51 4.71
CA ALA A 3 -40.32 -2.87 4.74
C ALA A 3 -40.04 -3.77 5.95
N SER A 4 -39.65 -5.02 5.69
CA SER A 4 -39.23 -5.95 6.73
C SER A 4 -37.91 -5.48 7.32
N LEU A 5 -37.95 -5.05 8.58
CA LEU A 5 -36.78 -4.76 9.39
C LEU A 5 -36.04 -6.08 9.63
N THR A 6 -34.81 -6.16 9.12
CA THR A 6 -33.89 -7.28 9.31
C THR A 6 -33.56 -7.37 10.81
N THR A 7 -34.05 -8.41 11.49
CA THR A 7 -33.81 -8.64 12.91
C THR A 7 -32.39 -9.19 13.13
N ALA A 8 -31.86 -9.05 14.35
CA ALA A 8 -30.49 -9.44 14.72
C ALA A 8 -30.15 -10.92 14.44
N GLU A 9 -31.16 -11.77 14.24
CA GLU A 9 -31.03 -13.18 13.88
C GLU A 9 -30.52 -13.40 12.45
N ASP A 10 -30.78 -12.48 11.52
CA ASP A 10 -30.37 -12.61 10.11
C ASP A 10 -28.86 -12.41 9.89
N LEU A 11 -28.12 -11.94 10.91
CA LEU A 11 -26.66 -11.81 10.88
C LEU A 11 -25.93 -13.13 11.18
N THR A 12 -26.64 -14.22 11.46
CA THR A 12 -26.05 -15.53 11.80
C THR A 12 -25.87 -16.44 10.58
N ARG A 13 -25.16 -15.98 9.54
CA ARG A 13 -24.99 -16.77 8.30
C ARG A 13 -24.19 -18.08 8.42
N ASN A 14 -23.64 -18.40 9.60
CA ASN A 14 -22.81 -19.58 9.82
C ASN A 14 -23.26 -20.50 10.98
N GLY A 15 -24.46 -20.33 11.54
CA GLY A 15 -25.01 -21.28 12.52
C GLY A 15 -24.25 -21.42 13.85
N SER A 16 -23.32 -20.52 14.19
CA SER A 16 -22.78 -20.45 15.56
C SER A 16 -23.63 -19.49 16.39
N THR A 17 -24.15 -20.01 17.51
CA THR A 17 -25.02 -19.31 18.47
C THR A 17 -24.25 -18.45 19.47
N ASP A 18 -22.91 -18.41 19.39
CA ASP A 18 -22.09 -17.64 20.31
C ASP A 18 -21.69 -16.30 19.70
N ILE A 19 -22.10 -15.21 20.34
CA ILE A 19 -21.67 -13.85 20.00
C ILE A 19 -20.15 -13.74 20.14
N ALA A 20 -19.54 -14.50 21.05
CA ALA A 20 -18.08 -14.56 21.17
C ALA A 20 -17.47 -15.21 19.91
N ASP A 21 -18.06 -16.26 19.34
CA ASP A 21 -17.60 -16.81 18.07
C ASP A 21 -17.77 -15.82 16.92
N VAL A 22 -18.86 -15.07 16.86
CA VAL A 22 -19.02 -14.00 15.84
C VAL A 22 -17.97 -12.89 16.05
N LEU A 23 -17.66 -12.53 17.29
CA LEU A 23 -16.65 -11.53 17.64
C LEU A 23 -15.20 -12.03 17.46
N ILE A 24 -14.95 -13.33 17.62
CA ILE A 24 -13.66 -14.00 17.39
C ILE A 24 -13.46 -14.30 15.90
N ASN A 25 -14.52 -14.64 15.17
CA ASN A 25 -14.52 -14.86 13.72
C ASN A 25 -14.58 -13.55 12.92
N ASN A 26 -14.99 -12.44 13.55
CA ASN A 26 -14.82 -11.12 12.97
C ASN A 26 -13.33 -10.87 12.81
N THR A 27 -12.90 -10.97 11.55
CA THR A 27 -11.50 -10.95 11.12
C THR A 27 -10.78 -9.67 11.53
N PHE A 28 -11.54 -8.62 11.89
CA PHE A 28 -11.08 -7.29 12.28
C PHE A 28 -11.89 -6.78 13.48
N ARG A 29 -11.21 -6.17 14.46
CA ARG A 29 -11.87 -5.49 15.60
C ARG A 29 -12.13 -4.02 15.25
N HIS A 30 -13.21 -3.41 15.73
CA HIS A 30 -13.44 -1.98 15.54
C HIS A 30 -12.81 -1.18 16.69
N ASP A 31 -11.89 -0.26 16.37
CA ASP A 31 -11.37 0.76 17.26
C ASP A 31 -12.36 1.94 17.31
N ARG A 32 -13.12 2.00 18.41
CA ARG A 32 -14.12 3.03 18.65
C ARG A 32 -13.52 4.41 18.91
N ALA A 33 -12.29 4.52 19.41
CA ALA A 33 -11.68 5.81 19.71
C ALA A 33 -11.32 6.56 18.42
N ASN A 34 -10.87 5.80 17.41
CA ASN A 34 -10.44 6.35 16.13
C ASN A 34 -11.45 6.14 14.99
N ASN A 35 -12.58 5.48 15.26
CA ASN A 35 -13.61 5.10 14.27
C ASN A 35 -13.04 4.36 13.05
N VAL A 36 -12.17 3.38 13.31
CA VAL A 36 -11.44 2.60 12.31
C VAL A 36 -11.39 1.14 12.72
N PHE A 37 -11.10 0.23 11.80
CA PHE A 37 -10.84 -1.16 12.14
C PHE A 37 -9.38 -1.36 12.59
N ALA A 38 -9.14 -2.43 13.33
CA ALA A 38 -7.85 -2.88 13.81
C ALA A 38 -7.38 -4.09 13.00
N TYR A 39 -6.07 -4.30 12.97
CA TYR A 39 -5.44 -5.40 12.23
C TYR A 39 -5.89 -6.78 12.73
N LYS A 40 -5.97 -7.72 11.78
CA LYS A 40 -6.10 -9.15 12.09
C LYS A 40 -4.87 -9.65 12.84
N HIS A 41 -5.08 -10.50 13.85
CA HIS A 41 -3.97 -11.16 14.53
C HIS A 41 -3.21 -12.11 13.59
N ILE A 42 -1.88 -12.15 13.70
CA ILE A 42 -1.03 -12.94 12.80
C ILE A 42 -1.34 -14.45 12.85
N ALA A 43 -1.76 -14.96 14.01
CA ALA A 43 -2.15 -16.35 14.18
C ALA A 43 -3.32 -16.75 13.28
N ASN A 44 -4.19 -15.80 12.93
CA ASN A 44 -5.37 -16.03 12.12
C ASN A 44 -5.10 -15.78 10.62
N ARG A 45 -3.83 -15.53 10.23
CA ARG A 45 -3.47 -15.25 8.84
C ARG A 45 -3.77 -16.46 7.95
N ILE A 46 -4.54 -16.24 6.89
CA ILE A 46 -4.74 -17.22 5.83
C ILE A 46 -3.53 -17.16 4.89
N LYS A 47 -2.85 -18.30 4.73
CA LYS A 47 -1.67 -18.43 3.87
C LYS A 47 -2.10 -18.92 2.47
N PRO A 48 -1.36 -18.55 1.42
CA PRO A 48 -1.41 -19.20 0.10
C PRO A 48 -1.31 -20.72 0.18
N VAL A 49 -1.90 -21.41 -0.79
CA VAL A 49 -1.86 -22.87 -0.91
C VAL A 49 -0.46 -23.29 -1.35
N PRO A 50 0.21 -24.22 -0.64
CA PRO A 50 1.48 -24.74 -1.09
C PRO A 50 1.29 -25.54 -2.38
N GLY A 51 2.07 -25.25 -3.41
CA GLY A 51 2.03 -26.02 -4.66
C GLY A 51 3.12 -25.64 -5.64
N THR A 52 3.20 -26.37 -6.75
CA THR A 52 4.17 -26.06 -7.81
C THR A 52 3.60 -24.97 -8.70
N THR A 53 4.29 -23.83 -8.77
CA THR A 53 4.00 -22.77 -9.74
C THR A 53 4.41 -23.26 -11.13
N PRO A 54 3.48 -23.38 -12.11
CA PRO A 54 3.82 -23.72 -13.48
C PRO A 54 4.74 -22.66 -14.10
N GLU A 55 5.63 -23.10 -14.99
CA GLU A 55 6.70 -22.26 -15.55
C GLU A 55 6.20 -20.98 -16.21
N GLN A 56 5.03 -21.03 -16.86
CA GLN A 56 4.39 -19.89 -17.51
C GLN A 56 4.00 -18.75 -16.55
N PHE A 57 3.86 -19.04 -15.26
CA PHE A 57 3.52 -18.08 -14.20
C PHE A 57 4.74 -17.68 -13.35
N ASN A 58 5.94 -18.15 -13.71
CA ASN A 58 7.15 -17.78 -13.00
C ASN A 58 7.43 -16.28 -13.14
N VAL A 59 7.84 -15.66 -12.04
CA VAL A 59 8.25 -14.25 -12.02
C VAL A 59 9.49 -14.08 -12.89
N ARG A 60 9.35 -13.40 -14.03
CA ARG A 60 10.47 -13.04 -14.90
C ARG A 60 10.98 -11.66 -14.54
N ARG A 61 12.31 -11.50 -14.57
CA ARG A 61 13.00 -10.23 -14.37
C ARG A 61 14.11 -10.13 -15.40
N PHE A 62 14.22 -8.99 -16.04
CA PHE A 62 15.26 -8.72 -17.03
C PHE A 62 16.25 -7.70 -16.47
N PRO A 63 17.53 -7.81 -16.85
CA PRO A 63 18.52 -6.79 -16.50
C PRO A 63 18.12 -5.44 -17.11
N PRO A 64 18.57 -4.33 -16.51
CA PRO A 64 18.36 -3.01 -17.10
C PRO A 64 19.04 -2.93 -18.48
N PRO A 65 18.48 -2.18 -19.44
CA PRO A 65 19.05 -2.07 -20.79
C PRO A 65 20.38 -1.31 -20.83
N VAL A 66 20.69 -0.54 -19.79
CA VAL A 66 21.92 0.23 -19.63
C VAL A 66 22.54 -0.14 -18.29
N ASP A 67 23.88 -0.21 -18.24
CA ASP A 67 24.60 -0.40 -16.98
C ASP A 67 24.31 0.77 -16.04
N PRO A 68 23.71 0.53 -14.86
CA PRO A 68 23.36 1.59 -13.92
C PRO A 68 24.58 2.43 -13.50
N MET A 69 25.78 1.84 -13.45
CA MET A 69 27.00 2.55 -13.07
C MET A 69 27.37 3.66 -14.05
N THR A 70 27.01 3.52 -15.32
CA THR A 70 27.31 4.51 -16.36
C THR A 70 26.41 5.73 -16.32
N THR A 71 25.25 5.60 -15.65
CA THR A 71 24.24 6.66 -15.54
C THR A 71 24.38 7.50 -14.27
N LEU A 72 25.31 7.16 -13.37
CA LEU A 72 25.49 7.86 -12.11
C LEU A 72 25.98 9.30 -12.36
N PRO A 73 25.32 10.31 -11.77
CA PRO A 73 25.79 11.68 -11.87
C PRO A 73 27.14 11.83 -11.16
N PRO A 74 28.11 12.54 -11.77
CA PRO A 74 29.42 12.72 -11.16
C PRO A 74 29.31 13.53 -9.87
N LEU A 75 30.14 13.16 -8.89
CA LEU A 75 30.27 13.89 -7.63
C LEU A 75 31.52 14.77 -7.66
N SER A 76 31.37 16.01 -7.24
CA SER A 76 32.49 16.94 -7.08
C SER A 76 33.21 16.65 -5.77
N LYS A 77 34.55 16.72 -5.78
CA LYS A 77 35.37 16.65 -4.55
C LYS A 77 35.21 17.90 -3.68
N THR A 78 34.78 19.00 -4.28
CA THR A 78 34.43 20.26 -3.62
C THR A 78 32.94 20.51 -3.89
N PRO A 79 32.05 19.98 -3.03
CA PRO A 79 30.61 20.08 -3.25
C PRO A 79 30.15 21.54 -3.14
N PRO A 80 29.30 22.00 -4.07
CA PRO A 80 28.73 23.35 -3.99
C PRO A 80 27.74 23.47 -2.82
N ASP A 81 27.41 24.70 -2.45
CA ASP A 81 26.31 24.94 -1.52
C ASP A 81 24.97 24.49 -2.13
N PHE A 82 24.05 24.08 -1.26
CA PHE A 82 22.76 23.55 -1.67
C PHE A 82 21.92 24.59 -2.42
N VAL A 83 21.41 24.20 -3.59
CA VAL A 83 20.42 24.95 -4.35
C VAL A 83 19.14 24.12 -4.41
N PRO A 84 17.96 24.69 -4.08
CA PRO A 84 16.69 24.01 -4.20
C PRO A 84 16.43 23.49 -5.61
N GLY A 85 16.06 22.21 -5.71
CA GLY A 85 15.71 21.54 -6.96
C GLY A 85 14.21 21.58 -7.27
N GLU A 86 13.80 20.80 -8.26
CA GLU A 86 12.39 20.66 -8.65
C GLU A 86 11.56 19.96 -7.55
N ARG A 87 12.10 18.87 -6.99
CA ARG A 87 11.45 18.09 -5.95
C ARG A 87 12.06 18.35 -4.58
N LEU A 88 13.36 18.58 -4.51
CA LEU A 88 14.05 18.78 -3.24
C LEU A 88 14.15 20.28 -2.91
N THR A 89 13.08 20.81 -2.31
CA THR A 89 13.02 22.21 -1.85
C THR A 89 13.83 22.44 -0.57
N ALA A 90 14.09 23.70 -0.22
CA ALA A 90 14.78 24.05 1.04
C ALA A 90 14.05 23.51 2.28
N GLU A 91 12.71 23.61 2.31
CA GLU A 91 11.89 23.08 3.39
C GLU A 91 12.02 21.55 3.52
N ARG A 92 12.00 20.84 2.40
CA ARG A 92 12.16 19.37 2.36
C ARG A 92 13.57 18.96 2.81
N MET A 93 14.60 19.70 2.39
CA MET A 93 15.97 19.47 2.83
C MET A 93 16.12 19.70 4.35
N GLU A 94 15.46 20.72 4.90
CA GLU A 94 15.44 20.95 6.34
C GLU A 94 14.74 19.81 7.10
N GLN A 95 13.60 19.33 6.58
CA GLN A 95 12.87 18.19 7.16
C GLN A 95 13.71 16.89 7.17
N LEU A 96 14.56 16.69 6.16
CA LEU A 96 15.49 15.56 6.14
C LEU A 96 16.58 15.68 7.23
N GLY A 97 16.80 16.87 7.77
CA GLY A 97 17.72 17.11 8.89
C GLY A 97 19.21 16.96 8.54
N VAL A 98 19.55 16.81 7.26
CA VAL A 98 20.95 16.59 6.80
C VAL A 98 21.84 17.79 7.17
N ALA A 99 21.33 19.01 7.00
CA ALA A 99 22.05 20.24 7.33
C ALA A 99 22.32 20.39 8.84
N LYS A 100 21.46 19.83 9.70
CA LYS A 100 21.55 19.92 11.17
C LYS A 100 22.30 18.73 11.80
N ASN A 101 22.75 17.79 10.97
CA ASN A 101 23.44 16.59 11.44
C ASN A 101 24.82 16.96 12.02
N SER A 102 25.04 16.66 13.29
CA SER A 102 26.30 16.93 14.01
C SER A 102 27.36 15.84 13.85
N PHE A 103 27.00 14.68 13.31
CA PHE A 103 27.93 13.58 13.05
C PHE A 103 28.77 13.84 11.80
N LEU A 104 28.20 14.48 10.78
CA LEU A 104 28.88 14.82 9.53
C LEU A 104 29.67 16.14 9.66
N SER A 105 30.83 16.22 9.02
CA SER A 105 31.53 17.49 8.80
C SER A 105 30.74 18.40 7.85
N GLU A 106 31.13 19.67 7.77
CA GLU A 106 30.45 20.62 6.88
C GLU A 106 30.55 20.21 5.40
N GLU A 107 31.72 19.77 4.96
CA GLU A 107 31.95 19.27 3.59
C GLU A 107 31.14 17.99 3.31
N GLU A 108 31.05 17.08 4.27
CA GLU A 108 30.24 15.86 4.12
C GLU A 108 28.74 16.17 4.06
N ARG A 109 28.26 17.18 4.82
CA ARG A 109 26.87 17.65 4.70
C ARG A 109 26.60 18.21 3.31
N LYS A 110 27.51 19.02 2.76
CA LYS A 110 27.40 19.55 1.39
C LYS A 110 27.41 18.43 0.36
N LEU A 111 28.28 17.43 0.51
CA LEU A 111 28.32 16.26 -0.36
C LEU A 111 27.02 15.45 -0.30
N ALA A 112 26.48 15.20 0.90
CA ALA A 112 25.21 14.49 1.07
C ALA A 112 24.05 15.25 0.41
N MET A 113 24.00 16.58 0.58
CA MET A 113 23.02 17.43 -0.10
C MET A 113 23.18 17.36 -1.63
N MET A 114 24.41 17.39 -2.15
CA MET A 114 24.66 17.24 -3.59
C MET A 114 24.18 15.88 -4.12
N VAL A 115 24.43 14.79 -3.41
CA VAL A 115 23.94 13.45 -3.78
C VAL A 115 22.42 13.42 -3.84
N LEU A 116 21.75 14.00 -2.84
CA LEU A 116 20.28 14.03 -2.81
C LEU A 116 19.70 14.89 -3.93
N THR A 117 20.28 16.07 -4.19
CA THR A 117 19.85 16.96 -5.28
C THR A 117 20.04 16.29 -6.65
N ASN A 118 21.21 15.69 -6.90
CA ASN A 118 21.51 14.99 -8.14
C ASN A 118 20.55 13.81 -8.41
N ASN A 119 19.98 13.21 -7.36
CA ASN A 119 19.06 12.09 -7.43
C ASN A 119 17.63 12.46 -7.03
N GLU A 120 17.25 13.74 -7.10
CA GLU A 120 15.98 14.20 -6.54
C GLU A 120 14.75 13.53 -7.18
N MET A 121 14.86 13.10 -8.43
CA MET A 121 13.79 12.38 -9.15
C MET A 121 13.54 10.97 -8.63
N ALA A 122 14.50 10.38 -7.90
CA ALA A 122 14.32 9.12 -7.20
C ALA A 122 13.61 9.29 -5.85
N LEU A 123 13.55 10.52 -5.31
CA LEU A 123 12.86 10.84 -4.06
C LEU A 123 11.39 11.13 -4.35
N ALA A 124 10.51 10.55 -3.52
CA ALA A 124 9.08 10.76 -3.58
C ALA A 124 8.59 11.43 -2.30
N PHE A 125 7.98 12.60 -2.44
CA PHE A 125 7.40 13.36 -1.33
C PHE A 125 5.86 13.29 -1.30
N ASP A 126 5.25 12.89 -2.41
CA ASP A 126 3.81 12.69 -2.56
C ASP A 126 3.52 11.46 -3.46
N GLU A 127 2.25 11.06 -3.55
CA GLU A 127 1.84 9.87 -4.32
C GLU A 127 2.05 10.04 -5.84
N SER A 128 2.09 11.27 -6.37
CA SER A 128 2.32 11.52 -7.81
C SER A 128 3.78 11.26 -8.20
N GLN A 129 4.71 11.40 -7.25
CA GLN A 129 6.14 11.18 -7.44
C GLN A 129 6.56 9.73 -7.25
N LYS A 130 5.62 8.85 -6.88
CA LYS A 130 5.87 7.45 -6.61
C LYS A 130 6.34 6.73 -7.86
N GLY A 131 7.49 6.07 -7.76
CA GLY A 131 8.05 5.28 -8.85
C GLY A 131 7.18 4.08 -9.23
N ARG A 132 7.28 3.66 -10.49
CA ARG A 132 6.70 2.42 -11.02
C ARG A 132 7.83 1.54 -11.55
N PHE A 133 7.64 0.22 -11.49
CA PHE A 133 8.57 -0.67 -12.15
C PHE A 133 8.48 -0.48 -13.66
N ARG A 134 9.63 -0.49 -14.34
CA ARG A 134 9.66 -0.46 -15.79
C ARG A 134 9.26 -1.83 -16.33
N LEU A 135 8.33 -1.87 -17.27
CA LEU A 135 7.78 -3.12 -17.81
C LEU A 135 8.77 -3.92 -18.67
N ASP A 136 9.80 -3.27 -19.21
CA ASP A 136 10.90 -3.92 -19.92
C ASP A 136 11.77 -4.78 -18.99
N MET A 137 11.90 -4.37 -17.72
CA MET A 137 12.63 -5.10 -16.69
C MET A 137 11.72 -6.04 -15.89
N PHE A 138 10.49 -5.60 -15.61
CA PHE A 138 9.52 -6.29 -14.78
C PHE A 138 8.20 -6.41 -15.56
N PRO A 139 8.05 -7.46 -16.39
CA PRO A 139 6.82 -7.68 -17.13
C PRO A 139 5.64 -7.93 -16.18
N GLU A 140 4.43 -7.84 -16.74
CA GLU A 140 3.20 -8.10 -16.00
C GLU A 140 3.22 -9.47 -15.32
N LEU A 141 2.82 -9.49 -14.05
CA LEU A 141 2.74 -10.70 -13.26
C LEU A 141 1.38 -11.38 -13.46
N GLN A 142 1.41 -12.67 -13.79
CA GLN A 142 0.21 -13.50 -13.79
C GLN A 142 0.13 -14.30 -12.48
N PHE A 143 -1.01 -14.23 -11.80
CA PHE A 143 -1.23 -14.97 -10.55
C PHE A 143 -1.54 -16.43 -10.83
N THR A 144 -0.77 -17.32 -10.23
CA THR A 144 -1.08 -18.74 -10.14
C THR A 144 -2.21 -18.97 -9.14
N VAL A 145 -3.36 -19.41 -9.64
CA VAL A 145 -4.54 -19.72 -8.81
C VAL A 145 -5.07 -21.10 -9.11
N LEU A 146 -5.59 -21.78 -8.09
CA LEU A 146 -6.37 -23.00 -8.26
C LEU A 146 -7.70 -22.70 -8.95
N PRO A 147 -8.33 -23.69 -9.61
CA PRO A 147 -9.71 -23.54 -10.10
C PRO A 147 -10.65 -23.14 -8.96
N HIS A 148 -11.39 -22.04 -9.14
CA HIS A 148 -12.29 -21.50 -8.13
C HIS A 148 -13.42 -20.71 -8.77
N VAL A 149 -14.43 -20.41 -7.97
CA VAL A 149 -15.53 -19.51 -8.35
C VAL A 149 -15.14 -18.09 -7.90
N PRO A 150 -15.28 -17.07 -8.77
CA PRO A 150 -15.09 -15.68 -8.37
C PRO A 150 -15.98 -15.30 -7.18
N TRP A 151 -15.48 -14.45 -6.29
CA TRP A 151 -16.21 -14.01 -5.10
C TRP A 151 -16.47 -12.51 -5.13
N ALA A 152 -17.60 -12.11 -4.55
CA ALA A 152 -17.93 -10.70 -4.31
C ALA A 152 -18.32 -10.51 -2.85
N GLU A 153 -17.36 -10.09 -2.02
CA GLU A 153 -17.61 -9.79 -0.63
C GLU A 153 -18.02 -8.32 -0.44
N PRO A 154 -19.10 -8.03 0.32
CA PRO A 154 -19.47 -6.66 0.63
C PRO A 154 -18.39 -6.00 1.51
N SER A 155 -18.12 -4.73 1.22
CA SER A 155 -17.19 -3.90 2.01
C SER A 155 -17.93 -3.32 3.21
N ASN A 156 -17.20 -3.07 4.29
CA ASN A 156 -17.77 -2.40 5.45
C ASN A 156 -18.09 -0.94 5.12
N HIS A 157 -19.14 -0.40 5.71
CA HIS A 157 -19.46 1.02 5.58
C HIS A 157 -18.33 1.88 6.14
N ILE A 158 -18.01 2.96 5.43
CA ILE A 158 -17.03 3.94 5.86
C ILE A 158 -17.73 4.83 6.90
N PRO A 159 -17.19 4.99 8.11
CA PRO A 159 -17.74 5.91 9.08
C PRO A 159 -17.67 7.36 8.57
N LEU A 160 -18.77 8.11 8.74
CA LEU A 160 -18.89 9.51 8.28
C LEU A 160 -17.73 10.39 8.78
N ALA A 161 -17.25 10.15 10.00
CA ALA A 161 -16.15 10.90 10.61
C ALA A 161 -14.81 10.82 9.85
N ILE A 162 -14.61 9.80 9.01
CA ILE A 162 -13.38 9.61 8.24
C ILE A 162 -13.63 9.63 6.72
N GLU A 163 -14.87 9.84 6.28
CA GLU A 163 -15.26 9.71 4.88
C GLU A 163 -14.45 10.63 3.96
N GLU A 164 -14.35 11.92 4.30
CA GLU A 164 -13.60 12.90 3.51
C GLU A 164 -12.12 12.50 3.36
N LYS A 165 -11.49 12.02 4.44
CA LYS A 165 -10.10 11.56 4.43
C LYS A 165 -9.92 10.34 3.51
N VAL A 166 -10.88 9.40 3.54
CA VAL A 166 -10.85 8.20 2.71
C VAL A 166 -11.09 8.56 1.24
N MET A 167 -12.05 9.44 0.95
CA MET A 167 -12.34 9.90 -0.40
C MET A 167 -11.15 10.65 -1.02
N LYS A 168 -10.49 11.52 -0.25
CA LYS A 168 -9.26 12.18 -0.71
C LYS A 168 -8.18 11.15 -1.06
N MET A 169 -7.91 10.20 -0.17
CA MET A 169 -6.91 9.16 -0.40
C MET A 169 -7.24 8.27 -1.61
N LEU A 170 -8.51 7.96 -1.87
CA LEU A 170 -8.92 7.21 -3.05
C LEU A 170 -8.67 7.99 -4.33
N LYS A 171 -9.03 9.29 -4.36
CA LYS A 171 -8.75 10.19 -5.50
C LYS A 171 -7.25 10.29 -5.76
N ASP A 172 -6.46 10.57 -4.71
CA ASP A 172 -4.99 10.66 -4.82
C ASP A 172 -4.39 9.35 -5.42
N LYS A 173 -4.96 8.18 -5.10
CA LYS A 173 -4.52 6.88 -5.67
C LYS A 173 -4.95 6.65 -7.10
N VAL A 174 -6.10 7.17 -7.50
CA VAL A 174 -6.56 7.13 -8.90
C VAL A 174 -5.73 8.07 -9.75
N ASP A 175 -5.49 9.30 -9.27
CA ASP A 175 -4.67 10.30 -9.96
C ASP A 175 -3.21 9.83 -10.09
N ALA A 176 -2.67 9.17 -9.06
CA ALA A 176 -1.36 8.52 -9.12
C ALA A 176 -1.32 7.27 -10.01
N GLY A 177 -2.45 6.82 -10.57
CA GLY A 177 -2.59 5.61 -11.39
C GLY A 177 -2.28 4.31 -10.64
N THR A 178 -2.38 4.31 -9.30
CA THR A 178 -2.29 3.08 -8.51
C THR A 178 -3.61 2.32 -8.54
N TYR A 179 -4.73 3.04 -8.56
CA TYR A 179 -6.07 2.48 -8.66
C TYR A 179 -6.73 2.87 -9.98
N GLU A 180 -7.48 1.94 -10.54
CA GLU A 180 -8.22 2.13 -11.79
C GLU A 180 -9.66 1.63 -11.61
N PRO A 181 -10.66 2.34 -12.17
CA PRO A 181 -12.03 1.83 -12.22
C PRO A 181 -12.08 0.53 -13.02
N LEU A 182 -12.74 -0.49 -12.47
CA LEU A 182 -12.85 -1.79 -13.10
C LEU A 182 -14.25 -2.37 -12.92
N THR A 183 -14.73 -3.10 -13.93
CA THR A 183 -15.87 -4.02 -13.79
C THR A 183 -15.32 -5.44 -13.67
N SER A 184 -15.47 -6.06 -12.51
CA SER A 184 -14.90 -7.38 -12.21
C SER A 184 -15.91 -8.26 -11.47
N SER A 185 -15.82 -9.57 -11.72
CA SER A 185 -16.50 -10.59 -10.92
C SER A 185 -15.86 -10.79 -9.54
N TYR A 186 -14.65 -10.26 -9.33
CA TYR A 186 -13.98 -10.26 -8.04
C TYR A 186 -14.23 -8.96 -7.30
N ARG A 187 -14.64 -9.06 -6.04
CA ARG A 187 -14.68 -7.94 -5.11
C ARG A 187 -14.20 -8.38 -3.74
N HIS A 188 -13.13 -7.77 -3.28
CA HIS A 188 -12.61 -7.96 -1.93
C HIS A 188 -13.28 -7.03 -0.94
N GLN A 189 -13.55 -7.54 0.26
CA GLN A 189 -13.84 -6.67 1.40
C GLN A 189 -12.62 -5.80 1.69
N TRP A 190 -12.84 -4.52 1.92
CA TRP A 190 -11.81 -3.58 2.35
C TRP A 190 -12.36 -2.68 3.45
N PHE A 191 -11.46 -2.09 4.23
CA PHE A 191 -11.80 -1.21 5.35
C PHE A 191 -10.63 -0.27 5.67
N CYS A 192 -10.87 0.69 6.55
CA CYS A 192 -9.86 1.67 6.95
C CYS A 192 -9.30 1.38 8.35
N VAL A 193 -8.00 1.60 8.51
CA VAL A 193 -7.27 1.50 9.79
C VAL A 193 -6.63 2.85 10.10
N GLY A 194 -6.67 3.26 11.37
CA GLY A 194 -6.05 4.49 11.84
C GLY A 194 -4.52 4.37 11.91
N LYS A 195 -3.84 5.44 11.56
CA LYS A 195 -2.40 5.61 11.77
C LYS A 195 -2.16 6.33 13.11
N LYS A 196 -0.94 6.19 13.63
CA LYS A 196 -0.49 6.93 14.83
C LYS A 196 -0.48 8.45 14.63
N ASP A 197 -0.34 8.91 13.39
CA ASP A 197 -0.32 10.32 13.00
C ASP A 197 -1.72 10.94 12.81
N GLY A 198 -2.80 10.20 13.10
CA GLY A 198 -4.19 10.66 12.89
C GLY A 198 -4.70 10.53 11.45
N GLY A 199 -3.86 9.99 10.55
CA GLY A 199 -4.25 9.60 9.20
C GLY A 199 -4.95 8.24 9.16
N VAL A 200 -5.37 7.83 7.96
CA VAL A 200 -6.02 6.54 7.69
C VAL A 200 -5.23 5.73 6.66
N ARG A 201 -5.42 4.41 6.65
CA ARG A 201 -4.91 3.47 5.65
C ARG A 201 -6.03 2.57 5.17
N ILE A 202 -6.12 2.35 3.86
CA ILE A 202 -6.99 1.32 3.29
C ILE A 202 -6.31 -0.04 3.44
N MET A 203 -7.06 -1.02 3.92
CA MET A 203 -6.66 -2.41 4.03
C MET A 203 -7.62 -3.27 3.22
N HIS A 204 -7.08 -4.14 2.38
CA HIS A 204 -7.83 -5.13 1.61
C HIS A 204 -7.79 -6.49 2.32
N ASN A 205 -8.95 -7.11 2.50
CA ASN A 205 -9.05 -8.47 2.99
C ASN A 205 -8.77 -9.45 1.84
N LEU A 206 -7.48 -9.78 1.67
CA LEU A 206 -7.02 -10.75 0.67
C LEU A 206 -7.14 -12.21 1.13
N GLY A 207 -7.89 -12.48 2.20
CA GLY A 207 -8.14 -13.83 2.70
C GLY A 207 -8.67 -14.79 1.63
N PRO A 208 -9.74 -14.43 0.89
CA PRO A 208 -10.26 -15.24 -0.21
C PRO A 208 -9.24 -15.51 -1.32
N LEU A 209 -8.49 -14.47 -1.74
CA LEU A 209 -7.45 -14.61 -2.76
C LEU A 209 -6.35 -15.58 -2.29
N ASN A 210 -5.87 -15.42 -1.06
CA ASN A 210 -4.86 -16.32 -0.51
C ASN A 210 -5.33 -17.78 -0.46
N ARG A 211 -6.62 -18.08 -0.34
CA ARG A 211 -7.10 -19.49 -0.35
C ARG A 211 -6.96 -20.16 -1.70
N VAL A 212 -6.86 -19.38 -2.77
CA VAL A 212 -6.78 -19.89 -4.14
C VAL A 212 -5.41 -19.65 -4.77
N THR A 213 -4.62 -18.70 -4.27
CA THR A 213 -3.26 -18.45 -4.75
C THR A 213 -2.32 -19.60 -4.38
N ILE A 214 -1.58 -20.09 -5.38
CA ILE A 214 -0.52 -21.08 -5.19
C ILE A 214 0.78 -20.36 -4.84
N LYS A 215 1.54 -20.90 -3.88
CA LYS A 215 2.87 -20.42 -3.49
C LYS A 215 3.92 -21.51 -3.63
#